data_AF-A0A699XHW2-F1
#
_entry.id   AF-A0A699XHW2-F1
#
_cell.length_a   1.000
_cell.length_b   1.000
_cell.length_c   1.000
_cell.angle_alpha   90.00
_cell.angle_beta   90.00
_cell.angle_gamma   90.00
#
_symmetry.space_group_name_H-M   'P 1'
#
loop_
_entity.id
_entity.type
_entity.pdbx_description
1 polymer ?
#
loop_
_entity_poly.entity_id
_entity_poly.type
_entity_poly.pdbx_seq_one_letter_code
_entity_poly.pdbx_strand_id
1 'polypeptide(L)' 'VPGGNTATAAQAQAANTLRNPFDAAKTMDRNIVPSQLNTTYTFENYVEGDCNRLARSAGLAVANKPGTTAFNPLMVYGGV' A
#
# COMPACT_ATOMS: atom_id res chain seq x y z
N VAL A 1 39.40 34.61 30.61
CA VAL A 1 38.19 34.28 29.83
C VAL A 1 38.60 33.75 28.46
N PRO A 2 38.71 32.41 28.29
CA PRO A 2 38.99 31.77 27.01
C PRO A 2 37.66 31.47 26.30
N GLY A 3 37.46 32.06 25.13
CA GLY A 3 36.34 31.77 24.25
C GLY A 3 36.70 30.70 23.21
N GLY A 4 35.72 29.85 22.90
CA GLY A 4 35.58 29.22 21.59
C GLY A 4 36.32 27.91 21.35
N ASN A 5 35.76 26.79 21.83
CA ASN A 5 36.05 25.47 21.27
C ASN A 5 35.38 25.36 19.89
N THR A 6 36.11 25.64 18.81
CA THR A 6 35.72 25.16 17.47
C THR A 6 36.14 23.70 17.35
N ALA A 7 35.21 22.80 17.71
CA ALA A 7 35.31 21.39 17.42
C ALA A 7 35.01 21.16 15.93
N THR A 8 36.04 21.13 15.10
CA THR A 8 36.02 20.47 13.79
C THR A 8 35.95 18.97 14.02
N ALA A 9 34.72 18.45 14.16
CA ALA A 9 34.46 17.01 14.14
C ALA A 9 33.81 16.65 12.80
N ALA A 10 34.66 16.40 11.81
CA ALA A 10 34.30 15.46 10.76
C ALA A 10 34.14 14.09 11.41
N GLN A 11 32.91 13.58 11.47
CA GLN A 11 32.61 12.15 11.63
C GLN A 11 31.19 11.90 11.11
N ALA A 12 31.16 11.48 9.85
CA ALA A 12 30.05 10.74 9.28
C ALA A 12 29.83 9.46 10.08
N GLN A 13 28.56 9.11 10.35
CA GLN A 13 28.08 7.73 10.39
C GLN A 13 26.55 7.66 10.59
N ALA A 14 25.87 7.43 9.46
CA ALA A 14 24.91 6.35 9.30
C ALA A 14 23.83 6.16 10.38
N ALA A 15 22.97 7.17 10.58
CA ALA A 15 21.57 6.85 10.86
C ALA A 15 20.94 6.47 9.53
N ASN A 16 21.16 5.22 9.10
CA ASN A 16 20.27 4.55 8.17
C ASN A 16 18.92 4.47 8.87
N THR A 17 18.17 5.59 8.86
CA THR A 17 16.77 5.64 9.27
C THR A 17 16.15 4.47 8.54
N LEU A 18 15.69 3.46 9.28
CA LEU A 18 14.95 2.32 8.76
C LEU A 18 13.78 2.89 7.96
N ARG A 19 14.03 3.16 6.68
CA ARG A 19 13.09 3.78 5.78
C ARG A 19 12.19 2.63 5.42
N ASN A 20 10.97 2.65 5.95
CA ASN A 20 10.08 1.52 5.73
C ASN A 20 9.98 1.31 4.22
N PRO A 21 10.17 0.06 3.73
CA PRO A 21 10.09 -0.22 2.30
C PRO A 21 8.72 0.15 1.70
N PHE A 22 7.71 0.30 2.56
CA PHE A 22 6.37 0.77 2.22
C PHE A 22 6.24 2.30 2.09
N ASP A 23 7.15 3.09 2.66
CA ASP A 23 7.16 4.56 2.49
C ASP A 23 7.58 4.94 1.07
N ALA A 24 8.41 4.13 0.42
CA ALA A 24 8.79 4.31 -0.98
C ALA A 24 7.56 4.19 -1.92
N ALA A 25 6.64 3.27 -1.63
CA ALA A 25 5.41 3.08 -2.40
C ALA A 25 4.42 4.25 -2.22
N LYS A 26 4.45 4.94 -1.08
CA LYS A 26 3.61 6.13 -0.85
C LYS A 26 4.06 7.33 -1.69
N THR A 27 5.35 7.41 -2.01
CA THR A 27 5.95 8.45 -2.86
C THR A 27 5.98 8.12 -4.35
N MET A 28 5.59 6.90 -4.76
CA MET A 28 5.41 6.58 -6.17
C MET A 28 4.18 7.33 -6.67
N ASP A 29 4.40 8.42 -7.41
CA ASP A 29 3.35 9.06 -8.18
C ASP A 29 2.69 7.98 -9.06
N ARG A 30 1.38 7.80 -8.92
CA ARG A 30 0.61 6.82 -9.74
C ARG A 30 0.73 7.12 -11.24
N ASN A 31 1.22 8.31 -11.63
CA ASN A 31 1.51 8.69 -13.00
C ASN A 31 2.88 8.22 -13.51
N ILE A 32 3.81 7.83 -12.63
CA ILE A 32 5.18 7.39 -13.00
C ILE A 32 5.22 5.88 -13.26
N VAL A 33 4.34 5.10 -12.61
CA VAL A 33 4.22 3.65 -12.82
C VAL A 33 2.81 3.32 -13.28
N PRO A 34 2.60 2.99 -14.57
CA PRO A 34 1.28 2.63 -15.05
C PRO A 34 0.80 1.35 -14.36
N SER A 35 -0.41 1.41 -13.80
CA SER A 35 -1.08 0.25 -13.23
C SER A 35 -1.35 -0.78 -14.34
N GLN A 36 -0.84 -2.00 -14.21
CA GLN A 36 -1.06 -3.08 -15.18
C GLN A 36 -2.44 -3.76 -15.02
N LEU A 37 -3.41 -3.05 -14.46
CA LEU A 37 -4.77 -3.57 -14.26
C LEU A 37 -5.56 -3.49 -15.57
N ASN A 38 -6.35 -4.53 -15.85
CA ASN A 38 -7.32 -4.52 -16.93
C ASN A 38 -8.50 -3.62 -16.56
N THR A 39 -8.76 -2.58 -17.36
CA THR A 39 -9.84 -1.61 -17.14
C THR A 39 -11.25 -2.20 -17.23
N THR A 40 -11.40 -3.40 -17.78
CA THR A 40 -12.68 -4.11 -17.88
C THR A 40 -13.07 -4.79 -16.57
N TYR A 41 -12.11 -5.09 -15.69
CA TYR A 41 -12.34 -5.78 -14.42
C TYR A 41 -12.71 -4.77 -13.33
N THR A 42 -13.97 -4.37 -13.34
CA THR A 42 -14.55 -3.49 -12.32
C THR A 42 -15.71 -4.16 -11.61
N PHE A 43 -16.06 -3.67 -10.41
CA PHE A 43 -17.19 -4.21 -9.66
C PHE A 43 -18.55 -3.91 -10.33
N GLU A 44 -18.65 -2.86 -11.14
CA GLU A 44 -19.85 -2.56 -11.92
C GLU A 44 -20.11 -3.63 -12.99
N ASN A 45 -19.04 -4.12 -13.64
CA ASN A 45 -19.14 -5.17 -14.66
C ASN A 45 -19.27 -6.59 -14.06
N TYR A 46 -19.05 -6.75 -12.75
CA TYR A 46 -19.17 -8.03 -12.07
C TYR A 46 -20.59 -8.26 -11.55
N VAL A 47 -21.37 -9.04 -12.30
CA VAL A 47 -22.77 -9.37 -12.00
C VAL A 47 -22.86 -10.13 -10.68
N GLU A 48 -23.66 -9.59 -9.76
CA GLU A 48 -23.95 -10.21 -8.47
C GLU A 48 -25.06 -11.27 -8.59
N GLY A 49 -24.87 -12.39 -7.90
CA GLY A 49 -25.86 -13.43 -7.67
C GLY A 49 -25.59 -14.13 -6.33
N ASP A 50 -26.48 -15.00 -5.89
CA ASP A 50 -26.40 -15.58 -4.54
C ASP A 50 -25.09 -16.35 -4.28
N CYS A 51 -24.53 -16.98 -5.30
CA CYS A 51 -23.29 -17.76 -5.21
C CYS A 51 -22.01 -16.91 -5.08
N ASN A 52 -22.01 -15.63 -5.49
CA ASN A 52 -20.83 -14.76 -5.47
C ASN A 52 -20.99 -13.50 -4.60
N ARG A 53 -22.20 -13.26 -4.08
CA ARG A 53 -22.56 -12.08 -3.30
C ARG A 53 -21.62 -11.81 -2.12
N LEU A 54 -21.22 -12.86 -1.39
CA LEU A 54 -20.29 -12.73 -0.27
C LEU A 54 -18.91 -12.28 -0.72
N ALA A 55 -18.33 -12.94 -1.73
CA ALA A 55 -17.00 -12.61 -2.26
C ALA A 55 -16.97 -11.20 -2.85
N ARG A 56 -18.00 -10.82 -3.62
CA ARG A 56 -18.15 -9.48 -4.18
C ARG A 56 -18.21 -8.41 -3.10
N SER A 57 -19.06 -8.61 -2.08
CA SER A 57 -19.24 -7.65 -0.98
C SER A 57 -17.98 -7.49 -0.13
N ALA A 58 -17.28 -8.59 0.17
CA ALA A 58 -16.01 -8.56 0.90
C ALA A 58 -14.92 -7.81 0.09
N GLY A 59 -14.83 -8.09 -1.22
CA GLY A 59 -13.93 -7.39 -2.13
C GLY A 59 -14.20 -5.89 -2.19
N LEU A 60 -15.48 -5.51 -2.30
CA LEU A 60 -15.90 -4.11 -2.33
C LEU A 60 -15.56 -3.39 -1.01
N ALA A 61 -15.78 -4.04 0.14
CA ALA A 61 -15.46 -3.47 1.44
C ALA A 61 -13.96 -3.21 1.59
N VAL A 62 -13.11 -4.16 1.18
CA VAL A 62 -11.64 -4.01 1.19
C VAL A 62 -11.19 -2.92 0.22
N ALA A 63 -11.77 -2.84 -0.98
CA ALA A 63 -11.44 -1.81 -1.96
C ALA A 63 -11.81 -0.40 -1.46
N ASN A 64 -12.95 -0.25 -0.78
CA ASN A 64 -13.40 1.02 -0.22
C ASN A 64 -12.58 1.46 1.00
N LYS A 65 -12.15 0.51 1.84
CA LYS A 65 -11.40 0.77 3.08
C LYS A 65 -10.24 -0.23 3.21
N PRO A 66 -9.15 -0.03 2.47
CA PRO A 66 -8.03 -0.96 2.48
C PRO A 66 -7.41 -1.02 3.88
N GLY A 67 -7.16 -2.24 4.37
CA GLY A 67 -6.49 -2.49 5.64
C GLY A 67 -7.34 -2.28 6.91
N THR A 68 -8.55 -1.74 6.81
CA THR A 68 -9.44 -1.50 7.97
C THR A 68 -10.55 -2.53 8.14
N THR A 69 -10.81 -3.33 7.11
CA THR A 69 -11.83 -4.37 7.17
C THR A 69 -11.30 -5.63 7.84
N ALA A 70 -12.20 -6.41 8.45
CA ALA A 70 -11.86 -7.72 9.03
C ALA A 70 -11.44 -8.77 7.98
N PHE A 71 -11.56 -8.45 6.69
CA PHE A 71 -11.21 -9.31 5.57
C PHE A 71 -9.79 -9.05 5.05
N ASN A 72 -8.87 -8.56 5.88
CA ASN A 72 -7.46 -8.42 5.50
C ASN A 72 -6.61 -9.46 6.25
N PRO A 73 -5.95 -10.42 5.56
CA PRO A 73 -5.90 -10.57 4.10
C PRO A 73 -7.21 -11.15 3.51
N LEU A 74 -7.57 -10.68 2.31
CA LEU A 74 -8.72 -11.20 1.57
C LEU A 74 -8.24 -12.35 0.68
N MET A 75 -8.78 -13.55 0.91
CA MET A 75 -8.56 -14.71 0.06
C MET A 75 -9.89 -15.12 -0.59
N VAL A 76 -9.90 -15.25 -1.91
CA VAL A 76 -11.04 -15.74 -2.68
C VAL A 76 -10.63 -17.05 -3.35
N TYR A 77 -11.47 -18.07 -3.23
CA TYR A 77 -11.29 -19.38 -3.85
C TYR A 77 -12.58 -19.82 -4.52
N GLY A 78 -12.47 -20.46 -5.68
CA GLY A 78 -13.59 -21.01 -6.44
C GLY A 78 -13.11 -22.13 -7.35
N GLY A 79 -13.97 -23.13 -7.58
CA GLY A 79 -13.74 -24.23 -8.52
C GLY A 79 -14.24 -23.90 -9.93
N VAL A 80 -14.01 -24.83 -10.86
CA VAL A 80 -14.60 -24.82 -12.23
C VAL A 80 -15.89 -25.61 -12.27
#